data_AF-A0A9E3DVW1-F1
#
_entry.id   AF-A0A9E3DVW1-F1
#
_cell.length_a   1.000
_cell.length_b   1.000
_cell.length_c   1.000
_cell.angle_alpha   90.00
_cell.angle_beta   90.00
_cell.angle_gamma   90.00
#
_symmetry.space_group_name_H-M   'P 1'
#
loop_
_entity.id
_entity.type
_entity.pdbx_description
1 polymer ?
#
loop_
_entity_poly.entity_id
_entity_poly.type
_entity_poly.pdbx_seq_one_letter_code
_entity_poly.pdbx_strand_id
1 'polypeptide(L)'
;MSSYVAAIDQGTTSTRCMIFDHSGRVVSVDQTEHEQIFPRAGWVEHDPEEIWRHTRQVAAGALAKADLRAADIAAVGITNQRETTVVWDRGTGRPVHNAIVWQDTRTDAICTELGALG
;
A
#
# COMPACT_ATOMS: atom_id res chain seq x y z
N MET A 1 4.00 11.02 -26.84
CA MET A 1 3.11 9.92 -26.43
C MET A 1 3.70 9.33 -25.16
N SER A 2 2.90 9.11 -24.12
CA SER A 2 3.36 8.46 -22.89
C SER A 2 3.67 6.99 -23.18
N SER A 3 4.86 6.52 -22.80
CA SER A 3 5.39 5.20 -23.21
C SER A 3 5.58 4.23 -22.04
N TYR A 4 5.28 4.66 -20.81
CA TYR A 4 5.56 3.91 -19.60
C TYR A 4 4.30 3.70 -18.74
N VAL A 5 4.29 2.64 -17.95
CA VAL A 5 3.27 2.38 -16.94
C VAL A 5 3.96 2.30 -15.58
N ALA A 6 3.42 3.00 -14.58
CA ALA A 6 3.87 2.84 -13.20
C ALA A 6 3.00 1.80 -12.50
N ALA A 7 3.58 1.03 -11.59
CA ALA A 7 2.85 0.13 -10.70
C ALA A 7 3.23 0.43 -9.25
N ILE A 8 2.22 0.71 -8.42
CA ILE A 8 2.36 0.78 -6.97
C ILE A 8 2.06 -0.62 -6.41
N ASP A 9 3.02 -1.16 -5.69
CA ASP A 9 2.94 -2.44 -4.98
C ASP A 9 3.04 -2.16 -3.47
N GLN A 10 1.88 -2.05 -2.83
CA GLN A 10 1.75 -1.79 -1.39
C GLN A 10 1.73 -3.15 -0.66
N GLY A 11 2.89 -3.67 -0.31
CA GLY A 11 3.03 -4.97 0.36
C GLY A 11 2.75 -4.91 1.86
N THR A 12 2.94 -6.05 2.54
CA THR A 12 2.78 -6.15 4.00
C THR A 12 3.94 -5.54 4.77
N THR A 13 5.15 -5.46 4.20
CA THR A 13 6.36 -4.97 4.89
C THR A 13 6.99 -3.74 4.25
N SER A 14 6.63 -3.45 3.00
CA SER A 14 7.16 -2.30 2.26
C SER A 14 6.19 -1.82 1.21
N THR A 15 6.38 -0.58 0.76
CA THR A 15 5.72 0.00 -0.40
C THR A 15 6.75 0.19 -1.51
N ARG A 16 6.38 -0.18 -2.75
CA ARG A 16 7.26 -0.10 -3.92
C ARG A 16 6.55 0.60 -5.08
N CYS A 17 7.30 1.36 -5.87
CA CYS A 17 6.89 1.80 -7.20
C CYS A 17 7.84 1.19 -8.24
N MET A 18 7.29 0.63 -9.31
CA MET A 18 8.03 0.11 -10.45
C MET A 18 7.55 0.80 -11.73
N ILE A 19 8.47 1.19 -12.60
CA ILE A 19 8.13 1.74 -13.93
C ILE A 19 8.46 0.70 -14.99
N PHE A 20 7.50 0.46 -15.88
CA PHE A 20 7.61 -0.49 -16.99
C PHE A 20 7.57 0.23 -18.34
N ASP A 21 8.37 -0.23 -19.29
CA ASP A 21 8.26 0.17 -20.69
C ASP A 21 7.17 -0.62 -21.43
N HIS A 22 6.91 -0.27 -22.70
CA HIS A 22 5.92 -0.94 -23.54
C HIS A 22 6.22 -2.44 -23.80
N SER A 23 7.45 -2.89 -23.59
CA SER A 23 7.83 -4.31 -23.69
C SER A 23 7.64 -5.07 -22.37
N GLY A 24 7.18 -4.40 -21.31
CA GLY A 24 6.99 -4.98 -19.98
C GLY A 24 8.29 -5.08 -19.17
N ARG A 25 9.38 -4.42 -19.58
CA ARG A 25 10.64 -4.43 -18.84
C ARG A 25 10.62 -3.39 -17.73
N VAL A 26 11.21 -3.74 -16.59
CA VAL A 26 11.39 -2.82 -15.47
C VAL A 26 12.48 -1.82 -15.81
N VAL A 27 12.11 -0.54 -15.86
CA VAL A 27 13.00 0.60 -16.15
C VAL A 27 13.56 1.17 -14.86
N SER A 28 12.74 1.28 -13.82
CA SER A 28 13.18 1.73 -12.50
C SER A 28 12.31 1.15 -11.40
N VAL A 29 12.90 1.11 -10.20
CA VAL A 29 12.25 0.68 -8.97
C VAL A 29 12.67 1.59 -7.82
N ASP A 30 11.72 1.96 -6.98
CA ASP A 30 11.98 2.49 -5.66
C ASP A 30 11.12 1.80 -4.61
N GLN A 31 11.65 1.63 -3.40
CA GLN A 31 11.03 0.87 -2.33
C GLN A 31 11.41 1.46 -0.97
N THR A 32 10.47 1.42 -0.04
CA THR A 32 10.72 1.77 1.36
C THR A 32 9.88 0.89 2.28
N GLU A 33 10.46 0.48 3.40
CA GLU A 33 9.77 -0.33 4.42
C GLU A 33 8.85 0.55 5.28
N HIS A 34 7.82 -0.03 5.86
CA HIS A 34 6.94 0.64 6.83
C HIS A 34 6.98 -0.07 8.17
N GLU A 35 6.70 0.67 9.24
CA GLU A 35 6.73 0.13 10.60
C GLU A 35 5.67 -0.97 10.76
N GLN A 36 6.05 -2.06 11.44
CA GLN A 36 5.13 -3.10 11.87
C GLN A 36 4.70 -2.81 13.30
N ILE A 37 3.46 -2.36 13.50
CA ILE A 37 2.98 -1.95 14.83
C ILE A 37 2.33 -3.16 15.50
N PHE A 38 2.81 -3.53 16.69
CA PHE A 38 2.30 -4.67 17.46
C PHE A 38 1.81 -4.23 18.85
N PRO A 39 0.58 -3.68 18.98
CA PRO A 39 0.10 -3.18 20.26
C PRO A 39 -0.08 -4.28 21.32
N ARG A 40 -0.38 -5.51 20.87
CA ARG A 40 -0.62 -6.71 21.69
C ARG A 40 -0.22 -7.96 20.92
N ALA A 41 -0.04 -9.08 21.61
CA ALA A 41 0.19 -10.37 20.97
C ALA A 41 -0.96 -10.71 20.00
N GLY A 42 -0.61 -11.07 18.76
CA GLY A 42 -1.56 -11.38 17.68
C GLY A 42 -2.16 -10.15 16.97
N TRP A 43 -1.87 -8.93 17.44
CA TRP A 43 -2.38 -7.71 16.82
C TRP A 43 -1.32 -7.10 15.90
N VAL A 44 -1.69 -6.80 14.67
CA VAL A 44 -0.80 -6.26 13.65
C VAL A 44 -1.47 -5.05 13.00
N GLU A 45 -0.79 -3.91 13.08
CA GLU A 45 -1.29 -2.63 12.60
C GLU A 45 -0.26 -1.91 11.73
N HIS A 46 -0.75 -1.04 10.84
CA HIS A 46 0.09 -0.07 10.12
C HIS A 46 -0.50 1.33 10.25
N ASP A 47 0.35 2.36 10.24
CA ASP A 47 -0.06 3.75 10.10
C ASP A 47 -0.46 4.03 8.63
N PRO A 48 -1.75 4.36 8.32
CA PRO A 48 -2.16 4.64 6.95
C PRO A 48 -1.52 5.91 6.36
N GLU A 49 -1.16 6.89 7.19
CA GLU A 49 -0.45 8.10 6.74
C GLU A 49 1.01 7.77 6.39
N GLU A 50 1.64 6.83 7.09
CA GLU A 50 2.97 6.31 6.71
C GLU A 50 2.89 5.62 5.35
N ILE A 51 1.94 4.70 5.15
CA ILE A 51 1.73 4.02 3.86
C ILE A 51 1.54 5.05 2.74
N TRP A 52 0.72 6.09 2.97
CA TRP A 52 0.48 7.12 1.97
C TRP A 52 1.73 7.96 1.66
N ARG A 53 2.46 8.38 2.69
CA ARG A 53 3.73 9.10 2.53
C ARG A 53 4.75 8.27 1.77
N HIS A 54 4.89 6.99 2.10
CA HIS A 54 5.78 6.06 1.43
C HIS A 54 5.40 5.85 -0.02
N THR A 55 4.11 5.70 -0.33
CA THR A 55 3.59 5.63 -1.71
C THR A 55 4.04 6.83 -2.54
N ARG A 56 3.89 8.05 -2.00
CA ARG A 56 4.34 9.28 -2.69
C ARG A 56 5.86 9.33 -2.86
N GLN A 57 6.61 8.91 -1.84
CA GLN A 57 8.07 8.87 -1.88
C GLN A 57 8.56 7.93 -2.97
N VAL A 58 8.09 6.67 -3.00
CA VAL A 58 8.57 5.70 -3.98
C VAL A 58 8.12 6.01 -5.40
N ALA A 59 6.94 6.62 -5.58
CA ALA A 59 6.51 7.11 -6.88
C ALA A 59 7.46 8.19 -7.42
N ALA A 60 7.81 9.18 -6.58
CA ALA A 60 8.75 10.23 -6.95
C ALA A 60 10.17 9.68 -7.19
N GLY A 61 10.63 8.77 -6.32
CA GLY A 61 11.95 8.16 -6.44
C GLY A 61 12.09 7.30 -7.69
N ALA A 62 11.07 6.53 -8.07
CA ALA A 62 11.09 5.72 -9.30
C ALA A 62 11.15 6.60 -10.56
N LEU A 63 10.41 7.71 -10.59
CA LEU A 63 10.47 8.69 -11.68
C LEU A 63 11.85 9.35 -11.77
N ALA A 64 12.39 9.82 -10.63
CA ALA A 64 13.69 10.48 -10.58
C ALA A 64 14.83 9.56 -11.02
N LYS A 65 14.83 8.28 -10.60
CA LYS A 65 15.84 7.30 -11.01
C LYS A 65 15.83 6.99 -12.51
N ALA A 66 14.68 7.14 -13.18
CA ALA A 66 14.52 6.92 -14.62
C ALA A 66 14.67 8.22 -15.44
N ASP A 67 14.90 9.37 -14.81
CA ASP A 67 14.83 10.70 -15.44
C ASP A 67 13.50 10.95 -16.20
N LEU A 68 12.40 10.49 -15.62
CA LEU A 68 11.05 10.60 -16.20
C LEU A 68 10.20 11.65 -15.49
N ARG A 69 9.22 12.18 -16.22
CA ARG A 69 8.20 13.09 -15.70
C ARG A 69 6.86 12.35 -15.60
N ALA A 70 5.95 12.88 -14.79
CA ALA A 70 4.59 12.33 -14.68
C ALA A 70 3.87 12.26 -16.04
N ALA A 71 4.16 13.18 -16.97
CA ALA A 71 3.58 13.19 -18.32
C ALA A 71 4.05 12.02 -19.22
N ASP A 72 5.13 11.32 -18.84
CA ASP A 72 5.63 10.16 -19.57
C ASP A 72 4.92 8.85 -19.16
N ILE A 73 4.15 8.89 -18.06
CA ILE A 73 3.39 7.77 -17.52
C ILE A 73 1.98 7.75 -18.13
N ALA A 74 1.65 6.67 -18.82
CA ALA A 74 0.37 6.46 -19.48
C ALA A 74 -0.73 6.05 -18.48
N ALA A 75 -0.37 5.26 -17.48
CA ALA A 75 -1.28 4.74 -16.47
C ALA A 75 -0.53 4.35 -15.19
N VAL A 76 -1.28 4.27 -14.09
CA VAL A 76 -0.81 3.75 -12.80
C VAL A 76 -1.62 2.51 -12.44
N GLY A 77 -0.96 1.36 -12.34
CA GLY A 77 -1.52 0.15 -11.73
C GLY A 77 -1.31 0.17 -10.21
N ILE A 78 -2.27 -0.39 -9.47
CA ILE A 78 -2.17 -0.50 -8.01
C ILE A 78 -2.43 -1.96 -7.63
N THR A 79 -1.52 -2.52 -6.86
CA THR A 79 -1.68 -3.80 -6.16
C THR A 79 -1.34 -3.59 -4.69
N ASN A 80 -1.98 -4.36 -3.82
CA ASN A 80 -1.89 -4.17 -2.37
C ASN A 80 -1.98 -5.49 -1.60
N GLN A 81 -1.48 -5.49 -0.36
CA GLN A 81 -1.86 -6.47 0.64
C GLN A 81 -3.38 -6.43 0.81
N ARG A 82 -4.02 -7.56 0.53
CA ARG A 82 -5.48 -7.69 0.61
C ARG A 82 -5.90 -7.77 2.08
N GLU A 83 -7.20 -7.72 2.33
CA GLU A 83 -7.88 -7.77 3.63
C GLU A 83 -7.56 -6.63 4.63
N THR A 84 -6.32 -6.10 4.66
CA THR A 84 -5.92 -4.96 5.47
C THR A 84 -6.91 -3.81 5.30
N THR A 85 -7.50 -3.39 6.41
CA THR A 85 -8.67 -2.49 6.40
C THR A 85 -8.33 -1.15 7.02
N VAL A 86 -8.69 -0.07 6.31
CA VAL A 86 -8.58 1.32 6.76
C VAL A 86 -9.97 1.94 6.80
N VAL A 87 -10.26 2.67 7.88
CA VAL A 87 -11.45 3.52 8.00
C VAL A 87 -10.98 4.97 8.17
N TRP A 88 -11.64 5.90 7.50
CA TRP A 88 -11.29 7.31 7.53
C TRP A 88 -12.54 8.19 7.57
N ASP A 89 -12.37 9.41 8.05
CA ASP A 89 -13.41 10.43 8.03
C ASP A 89 -13.54 11.03 6.63
N ARG A 90 -14.76 11.04 6.07
CA ARG A 90 -15.02 11.53 4.71
C ARG A 90 -14.76 13.03 4.54
N GLY A 91 -15.00 13.83 5.59
CA GLY A 91 -14.87 15.29 5.51
C GLY A 91 -13.41 15.75 5.49
N THR A 92 -12.54 15.03 6.18
CA THR A 92 -11.13 15.39 6.37
C THR A 92 -10.17 14.48 5.61
N GLY A 93 -10.59 13.27 5.22
CA GLY A 93 -9.72 12.24 4.66
C GLY A 93 -8.83 11.55 5.68
N ARG A 94 -8.89 11.93 6.97
CA ARG A 94 -7.97 11.45 7.99
C ARG A 94 -8.37 10.05 8.48
N PRO A 95 -7.40 9.13 8.65
CA PRO A 95 -7.68 7.84 9.29
C PRO A 95 -8.22 8.05 10.70
N VAL A 96 -9.25 7.27 11.07
CA VAL A 96 -9.80 7.30 12.44
C VAL A 96 -9.02 6.38 13.39
N HIS A 97 -8.23 5.45 12.82
CA HIS A 97 -7.42 4.46 13.51
C HIS A 97 -6.30 3.98 12.57
N ASN A 98 -5.30 3.30 13.12
CA ASN A 98 -4.37 2.51 12.32
C ASN A 98 -5.09 1.49 11.44
N ALA A 99 -4.49 1.14 10.31
CA ALA A 99 -4.94 0.02 9.50
C ALA A 99 -4.83 -1.28 10.30
N ILE A 100 -5.88 -2.11 10.30
CA ILE A 100 -5.82 -3.46 10.86
C ILE A 100 -5.35 -4.38 9.74
N VAL A 101 -4.19 -5.01 9.93
CA VAL A 101 -3.52 -5.80 8.90
C VAL A 101 -4.15 -7.19 8.78
N TRP A 102 -4.09 -7.80 7.60
CA TRP A 102 -4.65 -9.14 7.36
C TRP A 102 -4.13 -10.25 8.28
N GLN A 103 -2.96 -10.06 8.90
CA GLN A 103 -2.36 -11.01 9.85
C GLN A 103 -2.95 -10.90 11.27
N ASP A 104 -3.75 -9.86 11.52
CA ASP A 104 -4.32 -9.55 12.82
C ASP A 104 -5.39 -10.56 13.24
N THR A 105 -5.33 -11.03 14.48
CA THR A 105 -6.26 -12.04 15.02
C THR A 105 -7.27 -11.47 16.02
N ARG A 106 -7.40 -10.15 16.17
CA ARG A 106 -8.27 -9.52 17.17
C ARG A 106 -9.76 -9.84 16.98
N THR A 107 -10.17 -10.24 15.79
CA THR A 107 -11.55 -10.54 15.44
C THR A 107 -11.93 -12.01 15.66
N ASP A 108 -11.06 -12.83 16.25
CA ASP A 108 -11.30 -14.28 16.47
C ASP A 108 -12.62 -14.59 17.21
N ALA A 109 -12.93 -13.81 18.25
CA ALA A 109 -14.20 -13.95 18.97
C ALA A 109 -15.42 -13.63 18.09
N ILE A 110 -15.32 -12.62 17.22
CA ILE A 110 -16.37 -12.24 16.26
C ILE A 110 -16.55 -13.35 15.23
N CYS A 111 -15.45 -13.90 14.70
CA CYS A 111 -15.48 -15.03 13.76
C CYS A 111 -16.13 -16.27 14.39
N THR A 112 -15.82 -16.56 15.66
CA THR A 112 -16.42 -17.67 16.42
C THR A 112 -17.92 -17.48 16.60
N GLU A 113 -18.35 -16.28 16.99
CA GLU A 113 -19.77 -15.94 17.14
C GLU A 113 -20.54 -16.10 15.82
N LEU A 114 -20.01 -15.55 14.73
CA LEU A 114 -20.61 -15.67 13.40
C LEU A 114 -20.67 -17.12 12.91
N GLY A 115 -19.64 -17.93 13.20
CA GLY A 115 -19.60 -19.35 12.85
C GLY A 115 -20.64 -20.18 13.58
N ALA A 116 -21.03 -19.79 14.79
CA ALA A 116 -22.07 -20.47 15.58
C ALA A 116 -23.51 -20.14 15.13
N LEU A 117 -23.69 -19.20 14.20
CA LEU A 117 -25.00 -18.87 13.62
C LEU A 117 -25.44 -19.82 12.51
N GLY A 118 -24.54 -20.66 11.99
CA GLY A 118 -24.81 -21.68 10.96
C GLY A 118 -25.06 -23.06 11.54
#